data_AF-A0A9E3A680-F1
#
_entry.id   AF-A0A9E3A680-F1
#
_cell.length_a   1.000
_cell.length_b   1.000
_cell.length_c   1.000
_cell.angle_alpha   90.00
_cell.angle_beta   90.00
_cell.angle_gamma   90.00
#
_symmetry.space_group_name_H-M   'P 1'
#
loop_
_entity.id
_entity.type
_entity.pdbx_description
1 polymer ?
#
loop_
_entity_poly.entity_id
_entity_poly.type
_entity_poly.pdbx_seq_one_letter_code
_entity_poly.pdbx_strand_id
1 'polypeptide(L)'
;MNRRNFLKSTSAVAVAQSLAWRAAFAADEWRTFETVTRVEVKDSFGIARAWVPLPLEMDTSWQKAVGNSWSGNAKSAEVKHDGKYGVSMLYAEWSEKEMNPVIEVTSRFMTRDRATDFSRPDKSIDLSAADRQFFTAPTELIPTDGIVKKMALDITKGAKNDVDKSRAIYEWIVDNTFRDPKTRGCGVGDVKSLLESGNLGGKCADLNALYVGLSRSIGIPARDVYGIRVVPSKYGYKSLGAGTANITKAQHCRAEFFAQGHGWVAVDPADVRKVVLEEPPGYVPINDEKVVAARKRLFGSWEMNWLAYNMGHDVKL
;
A
#
# COMPACT_ATOMS: atom_id res chain seq x y z
N MET A 1 51.09 12.45 57.86
CA MET A 1 50.11 11.65 58.63
C MET A 1 48.87 11.41 57.76
N ASN A 2 48.56 10.13 57.50
CA ASN A 2 47.33 9.50 56.96
C ASN A 2 46.64 10.06 55.70
N ARG A 3 46.63 9.39 54.53
CA ARG A 3 45.98 8.10 54.14
C ARG A 3 44.48 8.04 54.41
N ARG A 4 43.65 8.25 53.37
CA ARG A 4 42.42 7.46 53.09
C ARG A 4 41.79 7.80 51.73
N ASN A 5 41.93 6.84 50.81
CA ASN A 5 41.07 6.45 49.69
C ASN A 5 39.76 7.20 49.48
N PHE A 6 39.46 7.60 48.24
CA PHE A 6 38.36 7.00 47.44
C PHE A 6 38.40 7.45 45.96
N LEU A 7 38.88 6.57 45.09
CA LEU A 7 38.45 6.52 43.69
C LEU A 7 37.01 6.01 43.66
N LYS A 8 36.09 6.67 42.94
CA LYS A 8 34.97 6.01 42.23
C LYS A 8 34.14 6.96 41.36
N SER A 9 34.09 6.59 40.08
CA SER A 9 32.91 6.60 39.18
C SER A 9 32.27 7.94 38.79
N THR A 10 32.75 8.51 37.68
CA THR A 10 31.90 9.20 36.71
C THR A 10 31.30 8.15 35.78
N SER A 11 30.08 7.72 36.11
CA SER A 11 29.27 6.84 35.28
C SER A 11 28.84 7.58 34.01
N ALA A 12 29.28 7.09 32.85
CA ALA A 12 28.70 7.43 31.56
C ALA A 12 27.24 6.99 31.57
N VAL A 13 26.30 7.94 31.55
CA VAL A 13 24.89 7.64 31.29
C VAL A 13 24.76 7.37 29.80
N ALA A 14 24.97 6.10 29.42
CA ALA A 14 24.44 5.59 28.17
C ALA A 14 22.92 5.59 28.32
N VAL A 15 22.25 6.58 27.71
CA VAL A 15 20.81 6.53 27.50
C VAL A 15 20.58 5.43 26.47
N ALA A 16 20.45 4.20 26.95
CA ALA A 16 19.84 3.14 26.19
C ALA A 16 18.42 3.62 25.87
N GLN A 17 18.21 4.05 24.63
CA GLN A 17 16.87 4.17 24.04
C GLN A 17 16.31 2.76 23.83
N SER A 18 16.17 2.02 24.92
CA SER A 18 15.52 0.74 24.92
C SER A 18 14.02 0.98 24.80
N LEU A 19 13.53 0.80 23.58
CA LEU A 19 12.26 0.14 23.31
C LEU A 19 11.01 0.86 23.84
N ALA A 20 10.64 1.95 23.17
CA ALA A 20 9.24 2.37 23.04
C ALA A 20 8.40 1.36 22.22
N TRP A 21 8.83 0.10 22.10
CA TRP A 21 8.33 -0.87 21.12
C TRP A 21 7.34 -1.89 21.71
N ARG A 22 6.94 -1.73 22.97
CA ARG A 22 5.98 -2.65 23.64
C ARG A 22 4.56 -2.11 23.79
N ALA A 23 4.21 -0.99 23.17
CA ALA A 23 2.83 -0.51 23.13
C ALA A 23 2.51 0.17 21.79
N ALA A 24 2.28 -0.63 20.75
CA ALA A 24 1.62 -0.16 19.52
C ALA A 24 0.59 -1.19 19.05
N PHE A 25 -0.22 -1.68 20.00
CA PHE A 25 -1.44 -2.45 19.73
C PHE A 25 -2.71 -1.60 19.93
N ALA A 26 -2.57 -0.34 20.35
CA ALA A 26 -3.65 0.62 20.27
C ALA A 26 -3.77 1.04 18.81
N ALA A 27 -4.93 0.80 18.19
CA ALA A 27 -5.28 1.55 17.00
C ALA A 27 -5.25 3.04 17.39
N ASP A 28 -4.46 3.84 16.68
CA ASP A 28 -4.48 5.30 16.86
C ASP A 28 -5.92 5.83 16.72
N GLU A 29 -6.19 6.97 17.33
CA GLU A 29 -7.44 7.69 17.10
C GLU A 29 -7.67 7.92 15.60
N TRP A 30 -8.94 7.90 15.20
CA TRP A 30 -9.30 8.26 13.83
C TRP A 30 -8.85 9.69 13.53
N ARG A 31 -8.10 9.85 12.44
CA ARG A 31 -7.65 11.14 11.92
C ARG A 31 -8.49 11.51 10.72
N THR A 32 -8.96 12.75 10.67
CA THR A 32 -9.70 13.29 9.53
C THR A 32 -8.74 14.03 8.62
N PHE A 33 -8.86 13.80 7.32
CA PHE A 33 -8.09 14.46 6.28
C PHE A 33 -9.03 15.04 5.22
N GLU A 34 -8.53 16.07 4.54
CA GLU A 34 -9.13 16.62 3.33
C GLU A 34 -8.05 16.65 2.25
N THR A 35 -8.39 16.18 1.05
CA THR A 35 -7.54 16.27 -0.14
C THR A 35 -8.28 17.03 -1.23
N VAL A 36 -7.56 17.92 -1.91
CA VAL A 36 -8.05 18.63 -3.09
C VAL A 36 -7.29 18.12 -4.31
N THR A 37 -8.00 17.46 -5.23
CA THR A 37 -7.45 17.01 -6.50
C THR A 37 -7.92 17.95 -7.60
N ARG A 38 -6.99 18.70 -8.16
CA ARG A 38 -7.23 19.60 -9.29
C ARG A 38 -6.69 18.97 -10.57
N VAL A 39 -7.57 18.80 -11.55
CA VAL A 39 -7.23 18.27 -12.87
C VAL A 39 -7.39 19.39 -13.89
N GLU A 40 -6.30 19.72 -14.56
CA GLU A 40 -6.24 20.67 -15.68
C GLU A 40 -5.83 19.91 -16.93
N VAL A 41 -6.70 19.86 -17.93
CA VAL A 41 -6.36 19.24 -19.22
C VAL A 41 -5.67 20.29 -20.07
N LYS A 42 -4.38 20.08 -20.34
CA LYS A 42 -3.60 20.95 -21.21
C LYS A 42 -3.83 20.58 -22.66
N ASP A 43 -3.79 21.59 -23.53
CA ASP A 43 -3.86 21.43 -25.00
C ASP A 43 -5.08 20.61 -25.45
N SER A 44 -6.23 20.81 -24.79
CA SER A 44 -7.44 20.05 -25.10
C SER A 44 -7.98 20.42 -26.48
N PHE A 45 -8.22 19.40 -27.30
CA PHE A 45 -8.93 19.51 -28.57
C PHE A 45 -10.09 18.53 -28.59
N GLY A 46 -11.29 19.02 -28.93
CA GLY A 46 -12.51 18.20 -28.92
C GLY A 46 -13.01 17.87 -27.51
N ILE A 47 -13.78 16.80 -27.38
CA ILE A 47 -14.37 16.39 -26.09
C ILE A 47 -13.25 15.92 -25.16
N ALA A 48 -13.09 16.62 -24.04
CA ALA A 48 -12.21 16.20 -22.96
C ALA A 48 -13.01 15.41 -21.91
N ARG A 49 -12.39 14.38 -21.34
CA ARG A 49 -12.94 13.56 -20.25
C ARG A 49 -11.89 13.30 -19.19
N ALA A 50 -12.30 13.28 -17.93
CA ALA A 50 -11.44 12.93 -16.80
C ALA A 50 -12.17 11.97 -15.86
N TRP A 51 -11.43 11.00 -15.34
CA TRP A 51 -11.87 10.09 -14.29
C TRP A 51 -10.99 10.39 -13.07
N VAL A 52 -11.56 11.05 -12.07
CA VAL A 52 -10.85 11.43 -10.85
C VAL A 52 -11.17 10.39 -9.77
N PRO A 53 -10.17 9.66 -9.23
CA PRO A 53 -10.45 8.65 -8.22
C PRO A 53 -11.03 9.29 -6.95
N LEU A 54 -12.08 8.69 -6.41
CA LEU A 54 -12.68 9.09 -5.14
C LEU A 54 -12.19 8.16 -4.02
N PRO A 55 -12.19 8.61 -2.76
CA PRO A 55 -11.92 7.75 -1.62
C PRO A 55 -12.72 6.45 -1.69
N LEU A 56 -12.10 5.36 -1.23
CA LEU A 56 -12.78 4.07 -1.12
C LEU A 56 -14.12 4.24 -0.40
N GLU A 57 -15.21 3.95 -1.10
CA GLU A 57 -16.58 4.18 -0.60
C GLU A 57 -16.95 3.21 0.52
N MET A 58 -16.42 1.98 0.46
CA MET A 58 -16.68 1.01 1.51
C MET A 58 -15.94 1.38 2.79
N ASP A 59 -16.69 1.46 3.88
CA ASP A 59 -16.10 1.60 5.21
C ASP A 59 -15.28 0.35 5.55
N THR A 60 -14.06 0.59 6.01
CA THR A 60 -13.17 -0.45 6.51
C THR A 60 -12.86 -0.22 7.98
N SER A 61 -12.20 -1.17 8.60
CA SER A 61 -11.68 -0.99 9.96
C SER A 61 -10.56 0.05 10.07
N TRP A 62 -10.14 0.68 8.97
CA TRP A 62 -8.98 1.59 8.90
C TRP A 62 -9.18 2.84 8.05
N GLN A 63 -10.26 2.93 7.27
CA GLN A 63 -10.66 4.10 6.49
C GLN A 63 -12.18 4.22 6.39
N LYS A 64 -12.69 5.46 6.41
CA LYS A 64 -14.08 5.80 6.14
C LYS A 64 -14.16 7.00 5.20
N ALA A 65 -15.05 6.95 4.21
CA ALA A 65 -15.36 8.12 3.39
C ALA A 65 -16.31 9.04 4.16
N VAL A 66 -16.03 10.35 4.18
CA VAL A 66 -16.89 11.34 4.85
C VAL A 66 -17.75 12.08 3.82
N GLY A 67 -17.14 12.49 2.70
CA GLY A 67 -17.88 13.16 1.64
C GLY A 67 -16.98 13.69 0.55
N ASN A 68 -17.57 13.93 -0.62
CA ASN A 68 -16.92 14.50 -1.78
C ASN A 68 -17.73 15.69 -2.29
N SER A 69 -17.03 16.73 -2.75
CA SER A 69 -17.63 17.86 -3.47
C SER A 69 -16.73 18.26 -4.63
N TRP A 70 -17.29 18.80 -5.70
CA TRP A 70 -16.51 19.21 -6.85
C TRP A 70 -17.00 20.53 -7.45
N SER A 71 -16.10 21.23 -8.11
CA SER A 71 -16.39 22.47 -8.85
C SER A 71 -15.45 22.58 -10.06
N GLY A 72 -15.87 23.31 -11.09
CA GLY A 72 -15.11 23.47 -12.32
C GLY A 72 -15.99 23.90 -13.47
N ASN A 73 -15.47 23.80 -14.70
CA ASN A 73 -16.17 24.16 -15.93
C ASN A 73 -16.63 22.93 -16.74
N ALA A 74 -16.69 21.75 -16.11
CA ALA A 74 -17.23 20.56 -16.76
C ALA A 74 -18.68 20.76 -17.18
N LYS A 75 -19.04 20.31 -18.38
CA LYS A 75 -20.42 20.32 -18.88
C LYS A 75 -21.28 19.37 -18.05
N SER A 76 -20.71 18.23 -17.66
CA SER A 76 -21.33 17.28 -16.74
C SER A 76 -20.26 16.65 -15.85
N ALA A 77 -20.67 16.32 -14.62
CA ALA A 77 -19.86 15.58 -13.67
C ALA A 77 -20.75 14.64 -12.85
N GLU A 78 -20.42 13.35 -12.84
CA GLU A 78 -21.18 12.32 -12.15
C GLU A 78 -20.24 11.24 -11.57
N VAL A 79 -20.64 10.62 -10.46
CA VAL A 79 -19.90 9.48 -9.91
C VAL A 79 -20.21 8.24 -10.75
N LYS A 80 -19.15 7.54 -11.18
CA LYS A 80 -19.23 6.26 -11.89
C LYS A 80 -18.48 5.18 -11.14
N HIS A 81 -18.94 3.96 -11.35
CA HIS A 81 -18.32 2.75 -10.84
C HIS A 81 -17.93 1.82 -11.99
N ASP A 82 -16.85 1.07 -11.81
CA ASP A 82 -16.41 0.06 -12.78
C ASP A 82 -17.31 -1.18 -12.82
N GLY A 83 -18.25 -1.31 -11.87
CA GLY A 83 -19.20 -2.41 -11.74
C GLY A 83 -18.61 -3.70 -11.16
N LYS A 84 -17.34 -4.01 -11.43
CA LYS A 84 -16.68 -5.25 -10.98
C LYS A 84 -16.09 -5.14 -9.57
N TYR A 85 -15.30 -4.10 -9.31
CA TYR A 85 -14.62 -3.91 -8.02
C TYR A 85 -15.26 -2.80 -7.18
N GLY A 86 -16.24 -2.07 -7.72
CA GLY A 86 -16.82 -0.89 -7.07
C GLY A 86 -15.85 0.29 -7.03
N VAL A 87 -14.92 0.39 -7.99
CA VAL A 87 -13.99 1.52 -8.10
C VAL A 87 -14.80 2.78 -8.35
N SER A 88 -14.84 3.69 -7.39
CA SER A 88 -15.57 4.96 -7.50
C SER A 88 -14.69 6.06 -8.08
N MET A 89 -15.19 6.73 -9.10
CA MET A 89 -14.52 7.81 -9.82
C MET A 89 -15.51 8.93 -10.14
N LEU A 90 -15.10 10.18 -10.00
CA LEU A 90 -15.83 11.29 -10.62
C LEU A 90 -15.49 11.31 -12.11
N TYR A 91 -16.48 11.02 -12.95
CA TYR A 91 -16.43 11.24 -14.38
C TYR A 91 -16.81 12.68 -14.68
N ALA A 92 -15.89 13.46 -15.28
CA ALA A 92 -16.13 14.81 -15.76
C ALA A 92 -15.97 14.86 -17.28
N GLU A 93 -16.91 15.49 -17.97
CA GLU A 93 -16.85 15.70 -19.42
C GLU A 93 -17.01 17.19 -19.75
N TRP A 94 -16.20 17.66 -20.70
CA TRP A 94 -16.24 19.01 -21.22
C TRP A 94 -16.66 19.02 -22.68
N SER A 95 -17.29 20.12 -23.10
CA SER A 95 -17.65 20.31 -24.51
C SER A 95 -16.43 20.50 -25.39
N GLU A 96 -16.56 20.25 -26.69
CA GLU A 96 -15.49 20.44 -27.70
C GLU A 96 -14.92 21.86 -27.77
N LYS A 97 -15.67 22.84 -27.27
CA LYS A 97 -15.29 24.26 -27.28
C LYS A 97 -14.58 24.71 -26.01
N GLU A 98 -14.48 23.85 -25.00
CA GLU A 98 -13.75 24.19 -23.78
C GLU A 98 -12.26 24.13 -24.05
N MET A 99 -11.60 25.28 -23.92
CA MET A 99 -10.17 25.44 -24.22
C MET A 99 -9.30 25.23 -22.99
N ASN A 100 -9.87 25.33 -21.78
CA ASN A 100 -9.16 25.14 -20.52
C ASN A 100 -9.98 24.24 -19.57
N PRO A 101 -10.16 22.94 -19.88
CA PRO A 101 -10.91 22.03 -19.03
C PRO A 101 -10.28 21.91 -17.66
N VAL A 102 -11.07 22.21 -16.62
CA VAL A 102 -10.65 22.14 -15.22
C VAL A 102 -11.76 21.61 -14.31
N ILE A 103 -11.38 20.69 -13.43
CA ILE A 103 -12.23 20.24 -12.32
C ILE A 103 -11.38 20.15 -11.06
N GLU A 104 -11.97 20.56 -9.95
CA GLU A 104 -11.41 20.41 -8.62
C GLU A 104 -12.35 19.55 -7.78
N VAL A 105 -11.78 18.50 -7.18
CA VAL A 105 -12.50 17.53 -6.34
C VAL A 105 -11.94 17.61 -4.94
N THR A 106 -12.78 17.99 -3.98
CA THR A 106 -12.47 17.97 -2.56
C THR A 106 -13.05 16.69 -1.95
N SER A 107 -12.19 15.92 -1.29
CA SER A 107 -12.54 14.66 -0.66
C SER A 107 -12.17 14.68 0.82
N ARG A 108 -13.14 14.41 1.68
CA ARG A 108 -12.95 14.23 3.13
C ARG A 108 -13.06 12.76 3.50
N PHE A 109 -12.15 12.31 4.33
CA PHE A 109 -12.10 10.92 4.78
C PHE A 109 -11.42 10.84 6.14
N MET A 110 -11.67 9.73 6.83
CA MET A 110 -11.04 9.41 8.11
C MET A 110 -10.18 8.17 7.95
N THR A 111 -9.02 8.13 8.59
CA THR A 111 -8.18 6.92 8.65
C THR A 111 -7.70 6.66 10.06
N ARG A 112 -7.36 5.41 10.36
CA ARG A 112 -6.65 5.05 11.59
C ARG A 112 -5.64 3.94 11.34
N ASP A 113 -4.50 4.02 12.00
CA ASP A 113 -3.47 2.99 11.90
C ASP A 113 -4.01 1.61 12.29
N ARG A 114 -3.41 0.58 11.69
CA ARG A 114 -3.85 -0.80 11.91
C ARG A 114 -2.67 -1.74 12.06
N ALA A 115 -2.85 -2.76 12.89
CA ALA A 115 -1.94 -3.87 13.05
C ALA A 115 -2.73 -5.15 13.37
N THR A 116 -2.30 -6.27 12.83
CA THR A 116 -2.86 -7.59 13.11
C THR A 116 -2.12 -8.22 14.30
N ASP A 117 -2.86 -8.63 15.32
CA ASP A 117 -2.33 -9.48 16.40
C ASP A 117 -2.48 -10.96 16.01
N PHE A 118 -1.40 -11.55 15.50
CA PHE A 118 -1.38 -12.96 15.10
C PHE A 118 -1.49 -13.93 16.29
N SER A 119 -1.33 -13.48 17.54
CA SER A 119 -1.46 -14.34 18.72
C SER A 119 -2.91 -14.59 19.15
N ARG A 120 -3.86 -13.84 18.58
CA ARG A 120 -5.28 -13.87 18.98
C ARG A 120 -6.19 -14.11 17.77
N PRO A 121 -6.19 -15.33 17.19
CA PRO A 121 -7.12 -15.66 16.12
C PRO A 121 -8.56 -15.75 16.63
N ASP A 122 -9.50 -15.18 15.88
CA ASP A 122 -10.94 -15.34 16.04
C ASP A 122 -11.50 -16.16 14.89
N LYS A 123 -11.77 -17.45 15.13
CA LYS A 123 -12.23 -18.41 14.12
C LYS A 123 -13.56 -18.02 13.44
N SER A 124 -14.33 -17.09 14.02
CA SER A 124 -15.54 -16.58 13.38
C SER A 124 -15.24 -15.66 12.19
N ILE A 125 -14.02 -15.12 12.10
CA ILE A 125 -13.56 -14.31 10.99
C ILE A 125 -13.19 -15.22 9.81
N ASP A 126 -14.09 -15.28 8.83
CA ASP A 126 -13.88 -15.98 7.57
C ASP A 126 -14.50 -15.22 6.39
N LEU A 127 -14.12 -15.59 5.16
CA LEU A 127 -14.75 -15.09 3.93
C LEU A 127 -15.89 -16.00 3.50
N SER A 128 -16.89 -15.40 2.83
CA SER A 128 -17.86 -16.17 2.06
C SER A 128 -17.16 -16.93 0.93
N ALA A 129 -17.78 -18.01 0.43
CA ALA A 129 -17.25 -18.75 -0.72
C ALA A 129 -17.12 -17.86 -1.97
N ALA A 130 -18.07 -16.94 -2.16
CA ALA A 130 -18.06 -15.98 -3.28
C ALA A 130 -16.89 -14.99 -3.16
N ASP A 131 -16.67 -14.41 -1.99
CA ASP A 131 -15.53 -13.50 -1.76
C ASP A 131 -14.20 -14.23 -1.94
N ARG A 132 -14.10 -15.45 -1.42
CA ARG A 132 -12.91 -16.27 -1.59
C ARG A 132 -12.63 -16.53 -3.07
N GLN A 133 -13.64 -16.91 -3.85
CA GLN A 133 -13.50 -17.08 -5.29
C GLN A 133 -13.08 -15.78 -5.97
N PHE A 134 -13.72 -14.67 -5.64
CA PHE A 134 -13.41 -13.36 -6.21
C PHE A 134 -11.97 -12.92 -5.94
N PHE A 135 -11.51 -13.00 -4.69
CA PHE A 135 -10.18 -12.56 -4.28
C PHE A 135 -9.06 -13.57 -4.53
N THR A 136 -9.38 -14.74 -5.11
CA THR A 136 -8.41 -15.71 -5.63
C THR A 136 -8.40 -15.78 -7.15
N ALA A 137 -9.35 -15.11 -7.81
CA ALA A 137 -9.49 -15.17 -9.27
C ALA A 137 -8.30 -14.48 -9.98
N PRO A 138 -7.88 -15.02 -11.14
CA PRO A 138 -6.89 -14.36 -11.99
C PRO A 138 -7.46 -13.08 -12.63
N THR A 139 -6.55 -12.23 -13.04
CA THR A 139 -6.82 -11.09 -13.93
C THR A 139 -5.89 -11.16 -15.14
N GLU A 140 -6.00 -10.24 -16.10
CA GLU A 140 -5.13 -10.23 -17.28
C GLU A 140 -3.66 -10.02 -16.88
N LEU A 141 -3.41 -9.04 -16.00
CA LEU A 141 -2.07 -8.72 -15.51
C LEU A 141 -1.61 -9.59 -14.33
N ILE A 142 -2.54 -10.30 -13.68
CA ILE A 142 -2.28 -11.17 -12.52
C ILE A 142 -2.82 -12.58 -12.79
N PRO A 143 -2.19 -13.37 -13.68
CA PRO A 143 -2.56 -14.77 -13.85
C PRO A 143 -2.17 -15.60 -12.62
N THR A 144 -2.87 -16.71 -12.39
CA THR A 144 -2.73 -17.55 -11.19
C THR A 144 -2.23 -18.96 -11.50
N ASP A 145 -1.69 -19.18 -12.70
CA ASP A 145 -1.21 -20.45 -13.22
C ASP A 145 0.26 -20.36 -13.67
N GLY A 146 0.72 -21.37 -14.44
CA GLY A 146 2.03 -21.36 -15.08
C GLY A 146 3.20 -21.02 -14.15
N ILE A 147 4.03 -20.06 -14.58
CA ILE A 147 5.20 -19.59 -13.82
C ILE A 147 4.83 -18.99 -12.46
N VAL A 148 3.68 -18.32 -12.35
CA VAL A 148 3.22 -17.68 -11.10
C VAL A 148 2.97 -18.76 -10.05
N LYS A 149 2.16 -19.77 -10.40
CA LYS A 149 1.84 -20.88 -9.50
C LYS A 149 3.06 -21.72 -9.14
N LYS A 150 3.92 -22.00 -10.13
CA LYS A 150 5.16 -22.74 -9.90
C LYS A 150 6.05 -22.03 -8.87
N MET A 151 6.30 -20.73 -9.07
CA MET A 151 7.09 -19.91 -8.17
C MET A 151 6.49 -19.87 -6.75
N ALA A 152 5.17 -19.67 -6.64
CA ALA A 152 4.51 -19.63 -5.35
C ALA A 152 4.60 -20.97 -4.57
N LEU A 153 4.46 -22.10 -5.26
CA LEU A 153 4.64 -23.43 -4.65
C LEU A 153 6.09 -23.66 -4.18
N ASP A 154 7.07 -23.21 -4.96
CA ASP A 154 8.49 -23.31 -4.59
C ASP A 154 8.82 -22.44 -3.37
N ILE A 155 8.36 -21.19 -3.34
CA ILE A 155 8.55 -20.25 -2.22
C ILE A 155 7.91 -20.79 -0.92
N THR A 156 6.73 -21.40 -1.03
CA THR A 156 5.92 -21.79 0.14
C THR A 156 6.14 -23.23 0.59
N LYS A 157 7.15 -23.92 0.04
CA LYS A 157 7.47 -25.29 0.41
C LYS A 157 7.78 -25.40 1.91
N GLY A 158 6.98 -26.21 2.61
CA GLY A 158 7.11 -26.45 4.05
C GLY A 158 6.36 -25.47 4.95
N ALA A 159 5.73 -24.42 4.40
CA ALA A 159 4.83 -23.54 5.14
C ALA A 159 3.54 -24.27 5.53
N LYS A 160 3.06 -24.08 6.76
CA LYS A 160 1.99 -24.92 7.33
C LYS A 160 0.59 -24.35 7.19
N ASN A 161 0.47 -23.03 7.22
CA ASN A 161 -0.80 -22.31 7.17
C ASN A 161 -0.68 -21.07 6.25
N ASP A 162 -1.79 -20.39 6.02
CA ASP A 162 -1.83 -19.26 5.07
C ASP A 162 -0.98 -18.07 5.54
N VAL A 163 -0.87 -17.83 6.86
CA VAL A 163 0.02 -16.77 7.39
C VAL A 163 1.48 -17.10 7.11
N ASP A 164 1.90 -18.36 7.31
CA ASP A 164 3.26 -18.81 7.03
C ASP A 164 3.58 -18.71 5.53
N LYS A 165 2.64 -19.13 4.66
CA LYS A 165 2.78 -19.04 3.21
C LYS A 165 2.88 -17.59 2.74
N SER A 166 1.98 -16.74 3.20
CA SER A 166 1.98 -15.31 2.91
C SER A 166 3.25 -14.63 3.40
N ARG A 167 3.75 -15.00 4.59
CA ARG A 167 5.04 -14.52 5.08
C ARG A 167 6.18 -14.97 4.18
N ALA A 168 6.24 -16.24 3.78
CA ALA A 168 7.28 -16.73 2.87
C ALA A 168 7.31 -15.95 1.54
N ILE A 169 6.14 -15.67 0.96
CA ILE A 169 6.00 -14.82 -0.24
C ILE A 169 6.50 -13.40 0.03
N TYR A 170 6.08 -12.79 1.14
CA TYR A 170 6.53 -11.45 1.53
C TYR A 170 8.05 -11.38 1.64
N GLU A 171 8.67 -12.30 2.38
CA GLU A 171 10.11 -12.33 2.60
C GLU A 171 10.86 -12.56 1.29
N TRP A 172 10.38 -13.49 0.45
CA TRP A 172 10.99 -13.76 -0.85
C TRP A 172 10.97 -12.52 -1.75
N ILE A 173 9.86 -11.77 -1.78
CA ILE A 173 9.80 -10.53 -2.57
C ILE A 173 10.80 -9.49 -2.03
N VAL A 174 10.90 -9.32 -0.71
CA VAL A 174 11.87 -8.40 -0.11
C VAL A 174 13.31 -8.76 -0.46
N ASP A 175 13.63 -10.06 -0.53
CA ASP A 175 14.99 -10.53 -0.81
C ASP A 175 15.33 -10.57 -2.31
N ASN A 176 14.36 -10.78 -3.18
CA ASN A 176 14.60 -11.08 -4.61
C ASN A 176 14.20 -9.95 -5.56
N THR A 177 13.46 -8.93 -5.09
CA THR A 177 13.06 -7.78 -5.93
C THR A 177 13.86 -6.53 -5.61
N PHE A 178 13.73 -5.49 -6.42
CA PHE A 178 14.28 -4.18 -6.13
C PHE A 178 13.39 -3.05 -6.66
N ARG A 179 13.56 -1.84 -6.10
CA ARG A 179 12.89 -0.65 -6.62
C ARG A 179 13.66 -0.10 -7.80
N ASP A 180 12.97 0.06 -8.92
CA ASP A 180 13.51 0.74 -10.09
C ASP A 180 12.91 2.16 -10.21
N PRO A 181 13.70 3.23 -9.99
CA PRO A 181 13.21 4.59 -10.13
C PRO A 181 12.80 4.95 -11.57
N LYS A 182 13.32 4.23 -12.57
CA LYS A 182 13.04 4.44 -14.01
C LYS A 182 11.67 3.91 -14.43
N THR A 183 11.06 3.01 -13.64
CA THR A 183 9.70 2.52 -13.92
C THR A 183 8.71 3.68 -14.00
N ARG A 184 7.94 3.73 -15.08
CA ARG A 184 6.93 4.78 -15.29
C ARG A 184 5.79 4.63 -14.27
N GLY A 185 5.32 5.76 -13.72
CA GLY A 185 4.22 5.76 -12.76
C GLY A 185 4.53 4.92 -11.52
N CYS A 186 3.58 4.11 -11.09
CA CYS A 186 3.72 3.17 -9.97
C CYS A 186 4.14 1.76 -10.38
N GLY A 187 4.36 1.51 -11.68
CA GLY A 187 4.43 0.15 -12.23
C GLY A 187 3.19 -0.22 -13.05
N VAL A 188 3.32 -1.25 -13.89
CA VAL A 188 2.19 -1.79 -14.68
C VAL A 188 1.48 -2.89 -13.87
N GLY A 189 2.20 -3.62 -13.00
CA GLY A 189 1.62 -4.75 -12.28
C GLY A 189 1.47 -6.02 -13.12
N ASP A 190 2.17 -6.13 -14.26
CA ASP A 190 2.20 -7.34 -15.08
C ASP A 190 3.09 -8.41 -14.44
N VAL A 191 2.47 -9.28 -13.64
CA VAL A 191 3.14 -10.30 -12.83
C VAL A 191 3.81 -11.35 -13.71
N LYS A 192 3.18 -11.71 -14.84
CA LYS A 192 3.71 -12.74 -15.74
C LYS A 192 4.98 -12.23 -16.42
N SER A 193 4.93 -11.05 -17.03
CA SER A 193 6.10 -10.48 -17.70
C SER A 193 7.26 -10.23 -16.72
N LEU A 194 6.96 -9.81 -15.49
CA LEU A 194 7.96 -9.63 -14.44
C LEU A 194 8.69 -10.95 -14.12
N LEU A 195 7.95 -12.05 -13.95
CA LEU A 195 8.54 -13.37 -13.66
C LEU A 195 9.26 -13.99 -14.87
N GLU A 196 8.68 -13.90 -16.07
CA GLU A 196 9.25 -14.49 -17.30
C GLU A 196 10.54 -13.79 -17.72
N SER A 197 10.64 -12.47 -17.52
CA SER A 197 11.86 -11.71 -17.84
C SER A 197 13.01 -11.96 -16.85
N GLY A 198 12.70 -12.41 -15.64
CA GLY A 198 13.65 -12.52 -14.52
C GLY A 198 14.14 -11.17 -13.98
N ASN A 199 13.75 -10.05 -14.58
CA ASN A 199 14.07 -8.72 -14.07
C ASN A 199 13.03 -8.30 -13.04
N LEU A 200 13.22 -8.73 -11.79
CA LEU A 200 12.31 -8.49 -10.68
C LEU A 200 12.38 -7.05 -10.11
N GLY A 201 12.61 -6.07 -10.98
CA GLY A 201 12.65 -4.64 -10.68
C GLY A 201 11.32 -3.96 -10.98
N GLY A 202 10.92 -2.99 -10.16
CA GLY A 202 9.70 -2.23 -10.41
C GLY A 202 9.38 -1.21 -9.34
N LYS A 203 8.13 -0.77 -9.31
CA LYS A 203 7.58 0.12 -8.28
C LYS A 203 6.46 -0.58 -7.50
N CYS A 204 5.59 0.18 -6.85
CA CYS A 204 4.71 -0.36 -5.82
C CYS A 204 3.60 -1.21 -6.43
N ALA A 205 3.09 -0.85 -7.61
CA ALA A 205 2.14 -1.68 -8.32
C ALA A 205 2.77 -2.99 -8.82
N ASP A 206 4.04 -2.99 -9.25
CA ASP A 206 4.69 -4.24 -9.70
C ASP A 206 4.95 -5.21 -8.54
N LEU A 207 5.52 -4.70 -7.44
CA LEU A 207 5.98 -5.53 -6.32
C LEU A 207 4.80 -6.02 -5.46
N ASN A 208 3.76 -5.20 -5.27
CA ASN A 208 2.56 -5.61 -4.54
C ASN A 208 1.62 -6.46 -5.41
N ALA A 209 1.51 -6.22 -6.72
CA ALA A 209 0.82 -7.14 -7.62
C ALA A 209 1.51 -8.51 -7.67
N LEU A 210 2.85 -8.56 -7.65
CA LEU A 210 3.60 -9.82 -7.55
C LEU A 210 3.22 -10.59 -6.27
N TYR A 211 3.14 -9.89 -5.12
CA TYR A 211 2.68 -10.49 -3.88
C TYR A 211 1.26 -11.06 -4.00
N VAL A 212 0.34 -10.28 -4.59
CA VAL A 212 -1.06 -10.68 -4.79
C VAL A 212 -1.15 -11.87 -5.73
N GLY A 213 -0.46 -11.86 -6.87
CA GLY A 213 -0.47 -12.95 -7.85
C GLY A 213 0.08 -14.26 -7.30
N LEU A 214 1.22 -14.20 -6.60
CA LEU A 214 1.79 -15.38 -5.94
C LEU A 214 0.82 -15.94 -4.89
N SER A 215 0.21 -15.07 -4.06
CA SER A 215 -0.76 -15.48 -3.05
C SER A 215 -2.01 -16.12 -3.65
N ARG A 216 -2.62 -15.48 -4.66
CA ARG A 216 -3.83 -15.99 -5.34
C ARG A 216 -3.58 -17.34 -6.02
N SER A 217 -2.40 -17.54 -6.62
CA SER A 217 -2.05 -18.78 -7.34
C SER A 217 -2.03 -20.04 -6.48
N ILE A 218 -1.90 -19.89 -5.16
CA ILE A 218 -1.94 -20.98 -4.17
C ILE A 218 -3.20 -20.93 -3.29
N GLY A 219 -4.23 -20.21 -3.73
CA GLY A 219 -5.56 -20.18 -3.10
C GLY A 219 -5.69 -19.25 -1.89
N ILE A 220 -4.70 -18.38 -1.64
CA ILE A 220 -4.80 -17.36 -0.58
C ILE A 220 -5.50 -16.13 -1.16
N PRO A 221 -6.67 -15.72 -0.63
CA PRO A 221 -7.34 -14.51 -1.10
C PRO A 221 -6.46 -13.30 -0.85
N ALA A 222 -6.21 -12.50 -1.89
CA ALA A 222 -5.32 -11.34 -1.80
C ALA A 222 -5.81 -10.21 -2.71
N ARG A 223 -5.45 -8.97 -2.40
CA ARG A 223 -5.83 -7.79 -3.19
C ARG A 223 -4.79 -6.68 -3.08
N ASP A 224 -4.64 -5.93 -4.17
CA ASP A 224 -3.96 -4.64 -4.14
C ASP A 224 -4.93 -3.57 -3.58
N VAL A 225 -4.34 -2.53 -3.00
CA VAL A 225 -5.05 -1.34 -2.53
C VAL A 225 -4.30 -0.12 -3.04
N TYR A 226 -4.92 0.60 -3.97
CA TYR A 226 -4.36 1.76 -4.65
C TYR A 226 -4.73 3.04 -3.92
N GLY A 227 -3.78 3.97 -3.81
CA GLY A 227 -3.98 5.18 -3.02
C GLY A 227 -2.88 6.23 -3.17
N ILE A 228 -2.87 7.18 -2.24
CA ILE A 228 -1.92 8.28 -2.19
C ILE A 228 -1.55 8.63 -0.75
N ARG A 229 -0.28 8.88 -0.46
CA ARG A 229 0.13 9.35 0.87
C ARG A 229 -0.28 10.80 1.06
N VAL A 230 -0.74 11.13 2.26
CA VAL A 230 -1.32 12.46 2.56
C VAL A 230 -0.56 13.23 3.63
N VAL A 231 0.23 12.55 4.47
CA VAL A 231 1.07 13.20 5.50
C VAL A 231 2.42 12.48 5.68
N PRO A 232 3.42 13.11 6.32
CA PRO A 232 4.68 12.45 6.65
C PRO A 232 4.50 11.17 7.46
N SER A 233 5.49 10.28 7.43
CA SER A 233 5.49 9.12 8.33
C SER A 233 5.79 9.57 9.76
N LYS A 234 4.95 9.18 10.72
CA LYS A 234 5.21 9.41 12.15
C LYS A 234 6.34 8.53 12.70
N TYR A 235 6.77 7.52 11.94
CA TYR A 235 7.86 6.62 12.32
C TYR A 235 9.24 7.09 11.83
N GLY A 236 9.32 8.31 11.31
CA GLY A 236 10.59 8.94 10.94
C GLY A 236 11.15 8.51 9.58
N TYR A 237 10.45 7.67 8.82
CA TYR A 237 10.84 7.31 7.45
C TYR A 237 10.48 8.42 6.47
N LYS A 238 11.49 9.02 5.82
CA LYS A 238 11.24 10.04 4.79
C LYS A 238 10.61 9.44 3.52
N SER A 239 10.94 8.19 3.22
CA SER A 239 10.45 7.48 2.02
C SER A 239 9.00 6.99 2.14
N LEU A 240 8.47 6.87 3.36
CA LEU A 240 7.17 6.23 3.65
C LEU A 240 6.05 7.23 3.98
N GLY A 241 6.18 8.50 3.62
CA GLY A 241 5.15 9.53 3.82
C GLY A 241 5.13 10.57 2.69
N ALA A 242 4.13 11.44 2.73
CA ALA A 242 4.15 12.66 1.92
C ALA A 242 5.08 13.68 2.57
N GLY A 243 6.13 14.11 1.86
CA GLY A 243 7.11 15.08 2.39
C GLY A 243 6.62 16.53 2.39
N THR A 244 5.53 16.84 1.68
CA THR A 244 4.94 18.18 1.57
C THR A 244 3.42 18.09 1.46
N ALA A 245 2.71 19.22 1.60
CA ALA A 245 1.27 19.29 1.37
C ALA A 245 0.87 19.06 -0.11
N ASN A 246 1.79 19.28 -1.06
CA ASN A 246 1.58 18.88 -2.45
C ASN A 246 1.93 17.40 -2.62
N ILE A 247 0.89 16.58 -2.76
CA ILE A 247 1.00 15.12 -2.79
C ILE A 247 0.94 14.52 -4.19
N THR A 248 1.00 15.32 -5.26
CA THR A 248 0.84 14.86 -6.67
C THR A 248 1.80 13.73 -7.09
N LYS A 249 2.90 13.51 -6.36
CA LYS A 249 3.89 12.44 -6.62
C LYS A 249 3.92 11.35 -5.55
N ALA A 250 2.95 11.33 -4.64
CA ALA A 250 2.92 10.47 -3.47
C ALA A 250 2.02 9.23 -3.64
N GLN A 251 1.70 8.86 -4.89
CA GLN A 251 0.90 7.67 -5.17
C GLN A 251 1.59 6.42 -4.63
N HIS A 252 0.77 5.49 -4.15
CA HIS A 252 1.26 4.25 -3.62
C HIS A 252 0.23 3.13 -3.79
N CYS A 253 0.72 1.91 -3.97
CA CYS A 253 -0.08 0.70 -3.92
C CYS A 253 0.41 -0.14 -2.74
N ARG A 254 -0.50 -0.74 -1.97
CA ARG A 254 -0.20 -1.72 -0.91
C ARG A 254 -0.95 -3.03 -1.21
N ALA A 255 -0.67 -4.09 -0.47
CA ALA A 255 -1.39 -5.35 -0.63
C ALA A 255 -1.99 -5.85 0.69
N GLU A 256 -3.05 -6.64 0.60
CA GLU A 256 -3.59 -7.42 1.70
C GLU A 256 -3.74 -8.87 1.30
N PHE A 257 -3.64 -9.77 2.28
CA PHE A 257 -4.10 -11.15 2.14
C PHE A 257 -5.13 -11.46 3.22
N PHE A 258 -6.06 -12.35 2.95
CA PHE A 258 -7.00 -12.82 3.96
C PHE A 258 -6.43 -14.02 4.70
N ALA A 259 -6.36 -13.93 6.02
CA ALA A 259 -6.07 -15.06 6.89
C ALA A 259 -7.31 -15.35 7.75
N GLN A 260 -7.86 -16.56 7.63
CA GLN A 260 -8.93 -17.01 8.52
C GLN A 260 -8.48 -16.86 9.97
N GLY A 261 -9.34 -16.32 10.83
CA GLY A 261 -8.96 -15.99 12.20
C GLY A 261 -8.48 -14.55 12.39
N HIS A 262 -7.99 -13.88 11.35
CA HIS A 262 -7.36 -12.55 11.45
C HIS A 262 -7.95 -11.52 10.49
N GLY A 263 -8.71 -11.96 9.48
CA GLY A 263 -9.30 -11.08 8.48
C GLY A 263 -8.29 -10.69 7.40
N TRP A 264 -8.53 -9.54 6.77
CA TRP A 264 -7.57 -8.94 5.85
C TRP A 264 -6.33 -8.48 6.62
N VAL A 265 -5.16 -8.97 6.26
CA VAL A 265 -3.87 -8.66 6.87
C VAL A 265 -3.08 -7.78 5.92
N ALA A 266 -2.67 -6.62 6.41
CA ALA A 266 -1.92 -5.61 5.69
C ALA A 266 -0.48 -6.08 5.40
N VAL A 267 -0.01 -5.93 4.16
CA VAL A 267 1.40 -6.15 3.79
C VAL A 267 1.91 -5.09 2.82
N ASP A 268 3.23 -4.86 2.80
CA ASP A 268 3.85 -3.96 1.82
C ASP A 268 5.35 -4.26 1.62
N PRO A 269 5.72 -5.33 0.88
CA PRO A 269 7.11 -5.61 0.54
C PRO A 269 7.73 -4.51 -0.34
N ALA A 270 6.92 -3.79 -1.12
CA ALA A 270 7.40 -2.71 -1.98
C ALA A 270 7.96 -1.53 -1.18
N ASP A 271 7.33 -1.17 -0.05
CA ASP A 271 7.83 -0.13 0.85
C ASP A 271 9.15 -0.52 1.52
N VAL A 272 9.39 -1.79 1.82
CA VAL A 272 10.70 -2.24 2.32
C VAL A 272 11.78 -1.95 1.29
N ARG A 273 11.53 -2.31 0.02
CA ARG A 273 12.46 -2.02 -1.07
C ARG A 273 12.57 -0.51 -1.36
N LYS A 274 11.53 0.27 -1.04
CA LYS A 274 11.56 1.73 -1.12
C LYS A 274 12.44 2.34 -0.05
N VAL A 275 12.40 1.83 1.19
CA VAL A 275 13.34 2.24 2.25
C VAL A 275 14.77 1.97 1.78
N VAL A 276 15.05 0.77 1.25
CA VAL A 276 16.36 0.42 0.67
C VAL A 276 16.83 1.45 -0.35
N LEU A 277 15.96 1.84 -1.30
CA LEU A 277 16.35 2.76 -2.37
C LEU A 277 16.46 4.22 -1.90
N GLU A 278 15.45 4.72 -1.17
CA GLU A 278 15.18 6.15 -1.02
C GLU A 278 15.39 6.69 0.41
N GLU A 279 15.46 5.84 1.43
CA GLU A 279 15.65 6.32 2.80
C GLU A 279 17.08 6.88 2.94
N PRO A 280 17.27 8.12 3.44
CA PRO A 280 18.59 8.74 3.48
C PRO A 280 19.65 7.87 4.18
N PRO A 281 20.86 7.76 3.59
CA PRO A 281 21.38 8.51 2.44
C PRO A 281 20.94 8.03 1.04
N GLY A 282 20.03 7.06 0.95
CA GLY A 282 19.70 6.32 -0.26
C GLY A 282 20.56 5.06 -0.38
N TYR A 283 20.05 4.04 -1.09
CA TYR A 283 20.72 2.75 -1.27
C TYR A 283 21.21 2.11 0.06
N VAL A 284 20.39 2.19 1.11
CA VAL A 284 20.72 1.61 2.41
C VAL A 284 20.74 0.08 2.33
N PRO A 285 21.70 -0.61 2.97
CA PRO A 285 21.77 -2.08 2.93
C PRO A 285 20.49 -2.76 3.43
N ILE A 286 20.15 -3.92 2.87
CA ILE A 286 18.94 -4.69 3.24
C ILE A 286 18.93 -5.12 4.72
N ASN A 287 20.10 -5.22 5.34
CA ASN A 287 20.31 -5.58 6.74
C ASN A 287 20.49 -4.36 7.67
N ASP A 288 20.37 -3.14 7.14
CA ASP A 288 20.35 -1.92 7.96
C ASP A 288 19.17 -1.96 8.94
N GLU A 289 19.37 -1.46 10.15
CA GLU A 289 18.37 -1.50 11.22
C GLU A 289 17.04 -0.86 10.81
N LYS A 290 17.06 0.21 10.00
CA LYS A 290 15.85 0.87 9.49
C LYS A 290 15.10 -0.03 8.51
N VAL A 291 15.82 -0.77 7.66
CA VAL A 291 15.22 -1.69 6.70
C VAL A 291 14.65 -2.91 7.41
N VAL A 292 15.38 -3.47 8.37
CA VAL A 292 14.92 -4.59 9.20
C VAL A 292 13.67 -4.21 9.98
N ALA A 293 13.62 -3.00 10.55
CA ALA A 293 12.46 -2.47 11.24
C ALA A 293 11.24 -2.33 10.31
N ALA A 294 11.44 -1.79 9.10
CA ALA A 294 10.38 -1.66 8.10
C ALA A 294 9.88 -3.04 7.64
N ARG A 295 10.78 -3.97 7.32
CA ARG A 295 10.50 -5.36 6.95
C ARG A 295 9.66 -6.09 7.99
N LYS A 296 10.00 -5.92 9.27
CA LYS A 296 9.22 -6.51 10.36
C LYS A 296 7.82 -5.90 10.46
N ARG A 297 7.71 -4.58 10.33
CA ARG A 297 6.47 -3.83 10.53
C ARG A 297 5.48 -4.02 9.38
N LEU A 298 5.98 -3.99 8.15
CA LEU A 298 5.18 -4.01 6.92
C LEU A 298 4.66 -5.40 6.56
N PHE A 299 4.79 -6.38 7.46
CA PHE A 299 3.98 -7.60 7.47
C PHE A 299 3.02 -7.57 8.67
N GLY A 300 1.77 -7.26 8.40
CA GLY A 300 0.69 -7.21 9.37
C GLY A 300 0.32 -5.82 9.87
N SER A 301 0.95 -4.74 9.40
CA SER A 301 0.57 -3.39 9.83
C SER A 301 0.73 -2.33 8.74
N TRP A 302 -0.12 -1.31 8.81
CA TRP A 302 -0.03 -0.11 8.00
C TRP A 302 -0.08 1.12 8.89
N GLU A 303 0.84 2.05 8.62
CA GLU A 303 0.61 3.45 8.97
C GLU A 303 -0.42 4.03 7.98
N MET A 304 -1.50 4.59 8.51
CA MET A 304 -2.58 5.16 7.71
C MET A 304 -2.35 6.66 7.42
N ASN A 305 -1.12 7.02 7.08
CA ASN A 305 -0.74 8.34 6.56
C ASN A 305 -1.09 8.52 5.07
N TRP A 306 -2.10 7.81 4.60
CA TRP A 306 -2.47 7.70 3.19
C TRP A 306 -3.98 7.49 3.05
N LEU A 307 -4.47 7.80 1.84
CA LEU A 307 -5.82 7.60 1.38
C LEU A 307 -5.85 6.41 0.43
N ALA A 308 -6.71 5.43 0.68
CA ALA A 308 -7.04 4.38 -0.28
C ALA A 308 -8.19 4.84 -1.21
N TYR A 309 -8.05 4.55 -2.49
CA TYR A 309 -9.07 4.82 -3.51
C TYR A 309 -9.85 3.55 -3.86
N ASN A 310 -9.16 2.45 -4.18
CA ASN A 310 -9.81 1.24 -4.67
C ASN A 310 -8.92 0.00 -4.58
N MET A 311 -9.49 -1.15 -4.95
CA MET A 311 -8.86 -2.48 -5.02
C MET A 311 -8.98 -3.08 -6.42
N GLY A 312 -9.24 -2.25 -7.44
CA GLY A 312 -9.57 -2.70 -8.78
C GLY A 312 -8.34 -3.08 -9.60
N HIS A 313 -8.51 -4.09 -10.44
CA HIS A 313 -7.49 -4.52 -11.39
C HIS A 313 -8.08 -4.51 -12.80
N ASP A 314 -7.27 -4.14 -13.80
CA ASP A 314 -7.66 -4.12 -15.21
C ASP A 314 -8.94 -3.29 -15.46
N VAL A 315 -9.06 -2.17 -14.74
CA VAL A 315 -10.22 -1.27 -14.80
C VAL A 315 -10.28 -0.61 -16.19
N LYS A 316 -11.41 -0.76 -16.87
CA LYS A 316 -11.70 -0.10 -18.14
C LYS A 316 -12.46 1.19 -17.86
N LEU A 317 -11.98 2.30 -18.43
CA LEU A 317 -12.54 3.65 -18.28
C LEU A 317 -13.42 4.03 -19.46
#